data_AF-A0A087SGG2-F1
#
_entry.id   AF-A0A087SGG2-F1
#
_cell.length_a   1.000
_cell.length_b   1.000
_cell.length_c   1.000
_cell.angle_alpha   90.00
_cell.angle_beta   90.00
_cell.angle_gamma   90.00
#
_symmetry.space_group_name_H-M   'P 1'
#
loop_
_entity.id
_entity.type
_entity.pdbx_description
1 polymer ?
#
loop_
_entity_poly.entity_id
_entity_poly.type
_entity_poly.pdbx_seq_one_letter_code
_entity_poly.pdbx_strand_id
1 'polypeptide(L)'
;MDEKILKELVKLNIPTFYMASNLTTNDFGRFTKEFIEMGRKKAAMVQSFLDLGFSTLVSDVDAVWLRNPFPFFRKFTDADMLVSSDLIQTTSIAEGLEDLSGARHGLNIGVMFLRPRALSLVQEWIANMRSDPKGWDQAELTHLFRSNLTVAPNRSDGLLSIYNGKLLGGALPTSLFCSGQSYKEGTSWEGGLRPYSFHASGIASATSGKRSRLREWGFWHDEPGRFTHPVGFLSYDNHVPLELINEVRDFKNQSKTLQGVLPHFKLMNEQLSQLRVALVAAKELGGAAAVLPHLWLGKQNDIWPGDGYFRESRFQMPFTAPADYTMDLEWMDHEIPDEYREFSFLEKPEATPLLASRVVIVICQAEADADCEEGEAPAIPKEDDTVRLKPNRNLYQLRTALSHLYKSYKIVHFQGRMEKAIHLNPVETAFYNERMRGWMGAFCCVEEKPGHIFYDLFWDVPGHINRFNEVQEGPWEPKPGP
;
A
#
# COMPACT_ATOMS: atom_id res chain seq x y z
N MET A 1 -14.91 -3.09 19.52
CA MET A 1 -15.39 -3.93 18.39
C MET A 1 -16.74 -3.39 17.97
N ASP A 2 -16.94 -3.17 16.68
CA ASP A 2 -18.24 -2.75 16.13
C ASP A 2 -19.28 -3.88 16.34
N GLU A 3 -20.46 -3.56 16.86
CA GLU A 3 -21.58 -4.51 16.96
C GLU A 3 -21.93 -5.16 15.62
N LYS A 4 -21.71 -4.45 14.51
CA LYS A 4 -21.89 -5.00 13.16
C LYS A 4 -20.96 -6.18 12.91
N ILE A 5 -19.66 -6.03 13.19
CA ILE A 5 -18.68 -7.12 13.03
C ILE A 5 -19.07 -8.30 13.91
N LEU A 6 -19.47 -8.05 15.17
CA LEU A 6 -19.92 -9.10 16.06
C LEU A 6 -21.12 -9.87 15.48
N LYS A 7 -22.14 -9.15 14.99
CA LYS A 7 -23.34 -9.75 14.38
C LYS A 7 -22.98 -10.61 13.17
N GLU A 8 -22.09 -10.14 12.30
CA GLU A 8 -21.64 -10.93 11.14
C GLU A 8 -20.84 -12.17 11.55
N LEU A 9 -19.91 -12.06 12.49
CA LEU A 9 -19.14 -13.21 12.99
C LEU A 9 -20.05 -14.27 13.63
N VAL A 10 -21.08 -13.85 14.39
CA VAL A 10 -22.08 -14.75 14.97
C VAL A 10 -22.90 -15.43 13.87
N LYS A 11 -23.35 -14.71 12.83
CA LYS A 11 -24.05 -15.31 11.69
C LYS A 11 -23.19 -16.34 10.96
N LEU A 12 -21.89 -16.10 10.89
CA LEU A 12 -20.91 -17.02 10.29
C LEU A 12 -20.51 -18.19 11.22
N ASN A 13 -21.12 -18.31 12.41
CA ASN A 13 -20.79 -19.29 13.44
C ASN A 13 -19.30 -19.26 13.86
N ILE A 14 -18.67 -18.09 13.78
CA ILE A 14 -17.29 -17.89 14.24
C ILE A 14 -17.34 -17.58 15.74
N PRO A 15 -16.67 -18.36 16.61
CA PRO A 15 -16.60 -18.06 18.04
C PRO A 15 -16.02 -16.67 18.26
N THR A 16 -16.83 -15.80 18.87
CA THR A 16 -16.52 -14.39 19.07
C THR A 16 -17.16 -13.90 20.35
N PHE A 17 -16.63 -12.82 20.92
CA PHE A 17 -17.20 -12.17 22.10
C PHE A 17 -17.08 -10.66 21.98
N TYR A 18 -18.02 -9.96 22.61
CA TYR A 18 -18.01 -8.51 22.63
C TYR A 18 -17.05 -7.99 23.70
N MET A 19 -15.97 -7.33 23.28
CA MET A 19 -14.99 -6.74 24.20
C MET A 19 -15.47 -5.49 24.95
N ALA A 20 -16.59 -4.88 24.54
CA ALA A 20 -17.11 -3.62 25.12
C ALA A 20 -16.02 -2.54 25.30
N SER A 21 -15.16 -2.35 24.29
CA SER A 21 -13.98 -1.49 24.42
C SER A 21 -14.28 0.00 24.55
N ASN A 22 -15.51 0.43 24.22
CA ASN A 22 -15.95 1.84 24.13
C ASN A 22 -15.05 2.73 23.24
N LEU A 23 -14.27 2.11 22.35
CA LEU A 23 -13.49 2.80 21.33
C LEU A 23 -14.38 3.13 20.14
N THR A 24 -14.05 4.20 19.43
CA THR A 24 -14.74 4.59 18.19
C THR A 24 -14.55 3.52 17.10
N THR A 25 -15.42 3.56 16.09
CA THR A 25 -15.34 2.68 14.91
C THR A 25 -14.63 3.33 13.72
N ASN A 26 -14.28 4.62 13.83
CA ASN A 26 -13.50 5.33 12.83
C ASN A 26 -12.04 4.92 12.92
N ASP A 27 -11.26 5.20 11.87
CA ASP A 27 -9.81 5.08 11.95
C ASP A 27 -9.31 5.92 13.14
N PHE A 28 -8.49 5.33 13.99
CA PHE A 28 -7.97 6.01 15.17
C PHE A 28 -6.96 7.08 14.79
N GLY A 29 -6.33 7.00 13.62
CA GLY A 29 -5.17 7.80 13.29
C GLY A 29 -3.95 7.39 14.11
N ARG A 30 -2.77 7.46 13.51
CA ARG A 30 -1.55 6.97 14.14
C ARG A 30 -1.15 7.85 15.35
N PHE A 31 -0.79 7.20 16.46
CA PHE A 31 -0.35 7.86 17.72
C PHE A 31 -1.34 8.85 18.36
N THR A 32 -2.61 8.80 17.97
CA THR A 32 -3.68 9.52 18.68
C THR A 32 -3.94 8.89 20.04
N LYS A 33 -4.75 9.56 20.87
CA LYS A 33 -5.13 9.02 22.19
C LYS A 33 -5.89 7.71 22.06
N GLU A 34 -6.78 7.61 21.08
CA GLU A 34 -7.57 6.44 20.78
C GLU A 34 -6.70 5.27 20.30
N PHE A 35 -5.67 5.54 19.49
CA PHE A 35 -4.68 4.54 19.07
C PHE A 35 -3.91 3.97 20.26
N ILE A 36 -3.43 4.82 21.16
CA ILE A 36 -2.72 4.39 22.37
C ILE A 36 -3.66 3.58 23.29
N GLU A 37 -4.91 4.01 23.46
CA GLU A 37 -5.89 3.28 24.26
C GLU A 37 -6.24 1.91 23.67
N MET A 38 -6.33 1.79 22.34
CA MET A 38 -6.49 0.50 21.66
C MET A 38 -5.36 -0.48 22.02
N GLY A 39 -4.10 -0.02 22.01
CA GLY A 39 -2.96 -0.84 22.43
C GLY A 39 -3.07 -1.34 23.87
N ARG A 40 -3.55 -0.49 24.79
CA ARG A 40 -3.81 -0.90 26.18
C ARG A 40 -4.89 -1.97 26.29
N LYS A 41 -5.98 -1.86 25.52
CA LYS A 41 -7.04 -2.87 25.48
C LYS A 41 -6.53 -4.20 24.92
N LYS A 42 -5.66 -4.17 23.90
CA LYS A 42 -4.99 -5.36 23.35
C LYS A 42 -4.21 -6.09 24.44
N ALA A 43 -3.33 -5.40 25.16
CA ALA A 43 -2.51 -6.01 26.22
C ALA A 43 -3.37 -6.58 27.36
N ALA A 44 -4.42 -5.87 27.80
CA ALA A 44 -5.32 -6.35 28.84
C ALA A 44 -6.09 -7.63 28.42
N MET A 45 -6.47 -7.74 27.14
CA MET A 45 -7.08 -8.95 26.60
C MET A 45 -6.08 -10.12 26.63
N VAL A 46 -4.83 -9.90 26.22
CA VAL A 46 -3.77 -10.93 26.31
C VAL A 46 -3.59 -11.40 27.74
N GLN A 47 -3.51 -10.47 28.70
CA GLN A 47 -3.40 -10.81 30.13
C GLN A 47 -4.54 -11.73 30.57
N SER A 48 -5.79 -11.42 30.19
CA SER A 48 -6.97 -12.19 30.59
C SER A 48 -6.90 -13.66 30.14
N PHE A 49 -6.42 -13.92 28.91
CA PHE A 49 -6.25 -15.30 28.44
C PHE A 49 -5.09 -16.04 29.12
N LEU A 50 -3.99 -15.33 29.40
CA LEU A 50 -2.85 -15.92 30.13
C LEU A 50 -3.22 -16.25 31.59
N ASP A 51 -3.99 -15.38 32.26
CA ASP A 51 -4.51 -15.60 33.62
C ASP A 51 -5.42 -16.85 33.69
N LEU A 52 -6.14 -17.14 32.61
CA LEU A 52 -6.95 -18.36 32.46
C LEU A 52 -6.10 -19.62 32.13
N GLY A 53 -4.79 -19.47 31.97
CA GLY A 53 -3.87 -20.57 31.67
C GLY A 53 -3.78 -20.96 30.18
N PHE A 54 -4.34 -20.17 29.27
CA PHE A 54 -4.27 -20.46 27.83
C PHE A 54 -2.94 -20.03 27.23
N SER A 55 -2.43 -20.83 26.30
CA SER A 55 -1.44 -20.35 25.32
C SER A 55 -2.16 -19.55 24.26
N THR A 56 -1.75 -18.31 24.03
CA THR A 56 -2.53 -17.32 23.29
C THR A 56 -1.77 -16.89 22.04
N LEU A 57 -2.36 -17.15 20.87
CA LEU A 57 -1.96 -16.54 19.61
C LEU A 57 -2.77 -15.26 19.41
N VAL A 58 -2.07 -14.15 19.23
CA VAL A 58 -2.61 -12.82 19.03
C VAL A 58 -2.23 -12.38 17.63
N SER A 59 -3.19 -11.84 16.87
CA SER A 59 -2.89 -11.15 15.63
C SER A 59 -3.76 -9.92 15.46
N ASP A 60 -3.20 -8.88 14.82
CA ASP A 60 -3.97 -7.74 14.35
C ASP A 60 -4.93 -8.17 13.23
N VAL A 61 -5.99 -7.40 13.00
CA VAL A 61 -7.05 -7.74 12.04
C VAL A 61 -6.60 -7.70 10.58
N ASP A 62 -5.48 -7.02 10.32
CA ASP A 62 -4.81 -6.89 9.03
C ASP A 62 -3.60 -7.83 8.91
N ALA A 63 -3.52 -8.85 9.77
CA ALA A 63 -2.68 -10.02 9.58
C ALA A 63 -3.47 -11.16 8.93
N VAL A 64 -2.98 -11.64 7.79
CA VAL A 64 -3.60 -12.68 6.98
C VAL A 64 -2.85 -14.00 7.19
N TRP A 65 -3.59 -15.03 7.61
CA TRP A 65 -3.07 -16.39 7.77
C TRP A 65 -3.20 -17.18 6.48
N LEU A 66 -2.08 -17.63 5.92
CA LEU A 66 -2.01 -18.43 4.68
C LEU A 66 -1.90 -19.93 4.95
N ARG A 67 -1.40 -20.30 6.14
CA ARG A 67 -1.24 -21.68 6.59
C ARG A 67 -1.52 -21.76 8.08
N ASN A 68 -1.81 -22.96 8.58
CA ASN A 68 -1.87 -23.21 10.01
C ASN A 68 -0.48 -22.98 10.65
N PRO A 69 -0.31 -22.02 11.60
CA PRO A 69 0.99 -21.70 12.18
C PRO A 69 1.38 -22.58 13.37
N PHE A 70 0.44 -23.35 13.94
CA PHE A 70 0.71 -24.15 15.13
C PHE A 70 1.82 -25.21 14.96
N PRO A 71 1.98 -25.88 13.80
CA PRO A 71 3.13 -26.75 13.56
C PRO A 71 4.48 -26.05 13.74
N PHE A 72 4.59 -24.77 13.33
CA PHE A 72 5.80 -23.98 13.53
C PHE A 72 6.03 -23.69 15.02
N PHE A 73 5.01 -23.18 15.73
CA PHE A 73 5.13 -22.85 17.15
C PHE A 73 5.44 -24.08 18.04
N ARG A 74 5.00 -25.27 17.62
CA ARG A 74 5.29 -26.54 18.32
C ARG A 74 6.76 -26.96 18.24
N LYS A 75 7.56 -26.42 17.30
CA LYS A 75 9.02 -26.65 17.28
C LYS A 75 9.72 -25.99 18.46
N PHE A 76 9.12 -24.92 19.00
CA PHE A 76 9.66 -24.12 20.09
C PHE A 76 8.79 -24.29 21.34
N THR A 77 8.74 -25.51 21.88
CA THR A 77 7.94 -25.85 23.08
C THR A 77 8.34 -25.04 24.30
N ASP A 78 9.62 -24.69 24.39
CA ASP A 78 10.19 -24.01 25.56
C ASP A 78 10.03 -22.48 25.50
N ALA A 79 9.60 -21.93 24.36
CA ALA A 79 9.41 -20.49 24.21
C ALA A 79 8.30 -19.98 25.13
N ASP A 80 8.51 -18.89 25.84
CA ASP A 80 7.46 -18.19 26.58
C ASP A 80 6.73 -17.21 25.68
N MET A 81 7.45 -16.64 24.72
CA MET A 81 6.95 -15.62 23.83
C MET A 81 7.63 -15.69 22.46
N LEU A 82 6.84 -15.74 21.40
CA LEU A 82 7.30 -15.50 20.03
C LEU A 82 6.59 -14.25 19.48
N VAL A 83 7.29 -13.42 18.75
CA VAL A 83 6.78 -12.13 18.26
C VAL A 83 7.22 -11.90 16.82
N SER A 84 6.34 -11.38 15.96
CA SER A 84 6.68 -11.06 14.58
C SER A 84 7.78 -10.00 14.46
N SER A 85 8.30 -9.86 13.24
CA SER A 85 9.25 -8.81 12.94
C SER A 85 8.93 -8.06 11.65
N ASP A 86 9.39 -6.82 11.57
CA ASP A 86 9.35 -5.94 10.39
C ASP A 86 10.72 -5.86 9.69
N LEU A 87 11.60 -6.85 9.92
CA LEU A 87 12.87 -6.93 9.20
C LEU A 87 12.63 -7.11 7.70
N ILE A 88 13.27 -6.27 6.89
CA ILE A 88 13.21 -6.41 5.43
C ILE A 88 13.80 -7.75 4.99
N GLN A 89 14.95 -8.11 5.57
CA GLN A 89 15.66 -9.35 5.30
C GLN A 89 15.71 -10.24 6.54
N THR A 90 15.24 -11.48 6.40
CA THR A 90 15.38 -12.50 7.44
C THR A 90 16.86 -12.84 7.71
N THR A 91 17.21 -13.01 8.97
CA THR A 91 18.48 -13.61 9.43
C THR A 91 18.33 -15.11 9.67
N SER A 92 17.10 -15.63 9.65
CA SER A 92 16.80 -17.04 9.83
C SER A 92 17.23 -17.90 8.64
N ILE A 93 17.51 -19.17 8.93
CA ILE A 93 17.80 -20.20 7.95
C ILE A 93 16.64 -21.20 7.95
N ALA A 94 16.09 -21.49 6.77
CA ALA A 94 14.96 -22.39 6.59
C ALA A 94 13.75 -22.00 7.48
N GLU A 95 13.20 -22.94 8.25
CA GLU A 95 12.08 -22.69 9.17
C GLU A 95 12.53 -22.54 10.65
N GLY A 96 13.55 -21.69 10.89
CA GLY A 96 14.02 -21.31 12.21
C GLY A 96 13.42 -20.00 12.75
N LEU A 97 13.93 -19.49 13.87
CA LEU A 97 13.67 -18.13 14.35
C LEU A 97 14.72 -17.15 13.79
N GLU A 98 14.47 -15.84 13.90
CA GLU A 98 15.52 -14.84 13.66
C GLU A 98 16.61 -14.92 14.73
N ASP A 99 17.84 -14.59 14.34
CA ASP A 99 18.97 -14.53 15.26
C ASP A 99 18.92 -13.30 16.20
N LEU A 100 19.93 -13.18 17.06
CA LEU A 100 20.06 -12.06 17.99
C LEU A 100 20.08 -10.69 17.27
N SER A 101 20.64 -10.61 16.07
CA SER A 101 20.70 -9.38 15.29
C SER A 101 19.30 -8.96 14.83
N GLY A 102 18.53 -9.92 14.31
CA GLY A 102 17.16 -9.70 13.87
C GLY A 102 16.24 -9.27 15.02
N ALA A 103 16.30 -9.97 16.15
CA ALA A 103 15.50 -9.64 17.33
C ALA A 103 15.80 -8.24 17.91
N ARG A 104 17.01 -7.70 17.68
CA ARG A 104 17.41 -6.35 18.11
C ARG A 104 16.86 -5.21 17.27
N HIS A 105 16.44 -5.43 16.02
CA HIS A 105 16.17 -4.32 15.09
C HIS A 105 14.82 -4.32 14.40
N GLY A 106 13.88 -5.22 14.74
CA GLY A 106 12.60 -5.17 14.05
C GLY A 106 11.46 -5.92 14.68
N LEU A 107 11.22 -5.84 15.99
CA LEU A 107 10.03 -6.51 16.57
C LEU A 107 8.75 -5.78 16.18
N ASN A 108 7.73 -6.55 15.83
CA ASN A 108 6.38 -6.10 15.52
C ASN A 108 5.37 -6.91 16.32
N ILE A 109 4.41 -6.26 16.95
CA ILE A 109 3.45 -6.91 17.87
C ILE A 109 2.13 -7.31 17.21
N GLY A 110 2.03 -7.16 15.89
CA GLY A 110 0.85 -7.53 15.13
C GLY A 110 0.66 -9.04 14.98
N VAL A 111 1.67 -9.85 15.28
CA VAL A 111 1.53 -11.30 15.52
C VAL A 111 2.39 -11.70 16.72
N MET A 112 1.77 -12.30 17.73
CA MET A 112 2.46 -12.78 18.92
C MET A 112 1.91 -14.13 19.38
N PHE A 113 2.76 -14.99 19.90
CA PHE A 113 2.37 -16.23 20.57
C PHE A 113 2.94 -16.23 21.98
N LEU A 114 2.08 -16.20 22.99
CA LEU A 114 2.46 -16.11 24.40
C LEU A 114 1.94 -17.30 25.18
N ARG A 115 2.77 -17.81 26.11
CA ARG A 115 2.38 -18.85 27.06
C ARG A 115 2.16 -18.24 28.46
N PRO A 116 1.44 -18.92 29.38
CA PRO A 116 1.15 -18.37 30.72
C PRO A 116 2.38 -17.91 31.51
N ARG A 117 3.56 -18.51 31.30
CA ARG A 117 4.82 -18.06 31.92
C ARG A 117 5.20 -16.61 31.56
N ALA A 118 4.74 -16.08 30.42
CA ALA A 118 4.97 -14.70 30.01
C ALA A 118 4.06 -13.68 30.75
N LEU A 119 3.17 -14.12 31.63
CA LEU A 119 2.22 -13.27 32.33
C LEU A 119 2.87 -12.11 33.08
N SER A 120 4.01 -12.34 33.76
CA SER A 120 4.70 -11.27 34.50
C SER A 120 5.20 -10.15 33.59
N LEU A 121 5.66 -10.51 32.38
CA LEU A 121 6.07 -9.54 31.36
C LEU A 121 4.85 -8.72 30.89
N VAL A 122 3.72 -9.37 30.63
CA VAL A 122 2.48 -8.69 30.20
C VAL A 122 1.93 -7.76 31.29
N GLN A 123 2.01 -8.16 32.57
CA GLN A 123 1.60 -7.31 33.68
C GLN A 123 2.47 -6.06 33.80
N GLU A 124 3.80 -6.19 33.65
CA GLU A 124 4.72 -5.05 33.64
C GLU A 124 4.50 -4.16 32.42
N TRP A 125 4.28 -4.75 31.25
CA TRP A 125 3.92 -4.02 30.02
C TRP A 125 2.69 -3.13 30.24
N ILE A 126 1.63 -3.68 30.82
CA ILE A 126 0.40 -2.93 31.13
C ILE A 126 0.67 -1.84 32.18
N ALA A 127 1.45 -2.13 33.22
CA ALA A 127 1.78 -1.17 34.26
C ALA A 127 2.55 0.03 33.68
N ASN A 128 3.54 -0.21 32.84
CA ASN A 128 4.35 0.83 32.21
C ASN A 128 3.49 1.70 31.29
N MET A 129 2.64 1.11 30.44
CA MET A 129 1.71 1.85 29.58
C MET A 129 0.64 2.64 30.34
N ARG A 130 0.31 2.26 31.59
CA ARG A 130 -0.59 3.03 32.45
C ARG A 130 0.11 4.20 33.12
N SER A 131 1.41 4.06 33.39
CA SER A 131 2.22 5.13 33.98
C SER A 131 2.56 6.24 33.00
N ASP A 132 2.62 5.93 31.69
CA ASP A 132 2.83 6.91 30.62
C ASP A 132 1.58 7.06 29.73
N PRO A 133 0.91 8.24 29.75
CA PRO A 133 -0.20 8.53 28.85
C PRO A 133 0.14 8.39 27.37
N LYS A 134 1.41 8.54 26.98
CA LYS A 134 1.92 8.41 25.60
C LYS A 134 2.57 7.05 25.30
N GLY A 135 2.55 6.13 26.26
CA GLY A 135 3.21 4.83 26.13
C GLY A 135 2.67 4.05 24.93
N TRP A 136 3.53 3.84 23.93
CA TRP A 136 3.20 3.04 22.75
C TRP A 136 3.42 1.56 23.05
N ASP A 137 2.38 0.76 22.84
CA ASP A 137 2.32 -0.66 23.17
C ASP A 137 3.47 -1.47 22.55
N GLN A 138 3.76 -1.28 21.26
CA GLN A 138 4.88 -1.95 20.60
C GLN A 138 6.25 -1.52 21.14
N ALA A 139 6.47 -0.22 21.38
CA ALA A 139 7.75 0.26 21.88
C ALA A 139 8.04 -0.29 23.29
N GLU A 140 7.03 -0.28 24.16
CA GLU A 140 7.18 -0.79 25.52
C GLU A 140 7.41 -2.31 25.54
N LEU A 141 6.63 -3.09 24.79
CA LEU A 141 6.83 -4.54 24.71
C LEU A 141 8.23 -4.85 24.17
N THR A 142 8.67 -4.11 23.16
CA THR A 142 10.01 -4.26 22.57
C THR A 142 11.10 -3.95 23.60
N HIS A 143 10.93 -2.92 24.43
CA HIS A 143 11.85 -2.57 25.51
C HIS A 143 11.97 -3.72 26.53
N LEU A 144 10.84 -4.23 27.01
CA LEU A 144 10.80 -5.34 27.97
C LEU A 144 11.38 -6.63 27.39
N PHE A 145 11.02 -6.97 26.15
CA PHE A 145 11.56 -8.13 25.45
C PHE A 145 13.09 -8.05 25.33
N ARG A 146 13.61 -6.87 24.96
CA ARG A 146 15.04 -6.66 24.71
C ARG A 146 15.87 -6.44 25.98
N SER A 147 15.24 -6.35 27.15
CA SER A 147 15.94 -6.13 28.42
C SER A 147 16.93 -7.27 28.71
N ASN A 148 18.24 -6.95 28.70
CA ASN A 148 19.36 -7.90 28.80
C ASN A 148 19.27 -9.07 27.79
N LEU A 149 18.82 -8.78 26.57
CA LEU A 149 18.68 -9.75 25.49
C LEU A 149 20.02 -10.41 25.13
N THR A 150 20.05 -11.74 25.25
CA THR A 150 21.23 -12.57 24.96
C THR A 150 20.82 -13.88 24.29
N VAL A 151 21.77 -14.56 23.65
CA VAL A 151 21.53 -15.92 23.12
C VAL A 151 21.26 -16.85 24.31
N ALA A 152 20.22 -17.69 24.21
CA ALA A 152 19.96 -18.68 25.26
C ALA A 152 21.10 -19.71 25.33
N PRO A 153 21.66 -20.02 26.51
CA PRO A 153 22.75 -20.98 26.64
C PRO A 153 22.39 -22.35 26.05
N ASN A 154 23.34 -22.98 25.35
CA ASN A 154 23.20 -24.32 24.75
C ASN A 154 22.04 -24.46 23.73
N ARG A 155 21.61 -23.36 23.10
CA ARG A 155 20.60 -23.37 22.05
C ARG A 155 21.14 -22.86 20.73
N SER A 156 20.70 -23.47 19.63
CA SER A 156 21.01 -23.08 18.25
C SER A 156 19.76 -22.89 17.39
N ASP A 157 18.57 -22.96 18.00
CA ASP A 157 17.27 -22.87 17.34
C ASP A 157 16.73 -21.42 17.25
N GLY A 158 17.55 -20.45 17.64
CA GLY A 158 17.22 -19.02 17.61
C GLY A 158 16.43 -18.53 18.82
N LEU A 159 16.20 -19.37 19.84
CA LEU A 159 15.65 -18.89 21.11
C LEU A 159 16.66 -18.06 21.89
N LEU A 160 16.15 -17.00 22.48
CA LEU A 160 16.90 -15.97 23.19
C LEU A 160 16.44 -15.91 24.65
N SER A 161 17.37 -15.51 25.50
CA SER A 161 17.10 -15.12 26.89
C SER A 161 16.58 -13.68 26.86
N ILE A 162 15.31 -13.50 27.24
CA ILE A 162 14.58 -12.21 27.16
C ILE A 162 14.17 -11.74 28.56
N TYR A 163 13.74 -10.48 28.68
CA TYR A 163 13.15 -9.94 29.92
C TYR A 163 14.02 -10.23 31.15
N ASN A 164 15.26 -9.75 31.10
CA ASN A 164 16.27 -9.95 32.15
C ASN A 164 16.60 -11.43 32.43
N GLY A 165 16.49 -12.27 31.41
CA GLY A 165 16.74 -13.71 31.47
C GLY A 165 15.71 -14.50 32.27
N LYS A 166 14.55 -13.92 32.54
CA LYS A 166 13.44 -14.60 33.22
C LYS A 166 12.64 -15.52 32.29
N LEU A 167 12.70 -15.26 30.98
CA LEU A 167 11.89 -15.95 29.97
C LEU A 167 12.75 -16.34 28.76
N LEU A 168 12.28 -17.35 28.02
CA LEU A 168 12.78 -17.67 26.68
C LEU A 168 11.87 -17.07 25.63
N GLY A 169 12.42 -16.43 24.60
CA GLY A 169 11.61 -15.93 23.51
C GLY A 169 12.33 -15.87 22.18
N GLY A 170 11.62 -15.48 21.13
CA GLY A 170 12.16 -15.45 19.78
C GLY A 170 11.41 -14.50 18.87
N ALA A 171 12.12 -13.98 17.87
CA ALA A 171 11.51 -13.24 16.77
C ALA A 171 11.15 -14.21 15.64
N LEU A 172 9.89 -14.15 15.19
CA LEU A 172 9.41 -14.93 14.06
C LEU A 172 10.03 -14.38 12.77
N PRO A 173 10.45 -15.25 11.84
CA PRO A 173 11.20 -14.80 10.70
C PRO A 173 10.33 -14.16 9.62
N THR A 174 10.79 -13.06 9.04
CA THR A 174 10.00 -12.32 8.02
C THR A 174 9.86 -13.06 6.70
N SER A 175 10.60 -14.15 6.52
CA SER A 175 10.42 -15.11 5.42
C SER A 175 9.20 -16.01 5.60
N LEU A 176 8.68 -16.17 6.82
CA LEU A 176 7.53 -17.04 7.12
C LEU A 176 6.36 -16.31 7.77
N PHE A 177 6.63 -15.27 8.54
CA PHE A 177 5.65 -14.40 9.19
C PHE A 177 5.94 -12.97 8.71
N CYS A 178 5.55 -12.71 7.47
CA CYS A 178 6.00 -11.54 6.72
C CYS A 178 5.43 -10.24 7.28
N SER A 179 6.16 -9.14 7.13
CA SER A 179 5.57 -7.81 7.14
C SER A 179 4.97 -7.50 5.76
N GLY A 180 4.22 -6.40 5.65
CA GLY A 180 3.67 -5.96 4.37
C GLY A 180 4.79 -5.63 3.39
N GLN A 181 5.92 -5.15 3.90
CA GLN A 181 7.12 -4.86 3.13
C GLN A 181 7.85 -6.14 2.69
N SER A 182 8.08 -7.11 3.58
CA SER A 182 8.80 -8.35 3.21
C SER A 182 7.97 -9.25 2.29
N TYR A 183 6.64 -9.28 2.48
CA TYR A 183 5.73 -9.99 1.58
C TYR A 183 5.75 -9.39 0.16
N LYS A 184 5.78 -8.05 0.06
CA LYS A 184 5.90 -7.32 -1.22
C LYS A 184 7.20 -7.62 -1.95
N GLU A 185 8.33 -7.57 -1.24
CA GLU A 185 9.66 -7.82 -1.82
C GLU A 185 9.87 -9.27 -2.28
N GLY A 186 8.93 -10.15 -1.94
CA GLY A 186 8.99 -11.56 -2.27
C GLY A 186 10.13 -12.29 -1.55
N THR A 187 10.73 -11.69 -0.52
CA THR A 187 11.78 -12.30 0.29
C THR A 187 11.30 -13.55 1.02
N SER A 188 9.99 -13.69 1.17
CA SER A 188 9.34 -14.83 1.79
C SER A 188 9.17 -16.05 0.89
N TRP A 189 9.28 -15.87 -0.43
CA TRP A 189 9.27 -16.94 -1.43
C TRP A 189 10.68 -17.42 -1.78
N GLU A 190 11.71 -16.70 -1.35
CA GLU A 190 13.09 -17.10 -1.55
C GLU A 190 13.40 -18.44 -0.86
N GLY A 191 14.13 -19.31 -1.57
CA GLY A 191 14.42 -20.65 -1.09
C GLY A 191 13.22 -21.62 -1.12
N GLY A 192 12.09 -21.23 -1.72
CA GLY A 192 10.91 -22.09 -1.87
C GLY A 192 10.07 -22.24 -0.60
N LEU A 193 10.31 -21.40 0.40
CA LEU A 193 9.49 -21.35 1.61
C LEU A 193 8.10 -20.81 1.28
N ARG A 194 7.09 -21.30 2.01
CA ARG A 194 5.71 -20.80 1.91
C ARG A 194 5.36 -20.09 3.21
N PRO A 195 4.96 -18.81 3.17
CA PRO A 195 4.68 -18.07 4.40
C PRO A 195 3.50 -18.68 5.18
N TYR A 196 3.55 -18.59 6.51
CA TYR A 196 2.41 -18.88 7.39
C TYR A 196 1.44 -17.70 7.45
N SER A 197 1.97 -16.48 7.42
CA SER A 197 1.17 -15.26 7.42
C SER A 197 1.94 -14.10 6.82
N PHE A 198 1.21 -13.03 6.50
CA PHE A 198 1.77 -11.69 6.43
C PHE A 198 0.92 -10.73 7.26
N HIS A 199 1.55 -9.71 7.80
CA HIS A 199 0.90 -8.60 8.50
C HIS A 199 1.05 -7.34 7.66
N ALA A 200 -0.04 -6.66 7.34
CA ALA A 200 -0.07 -5.42 6.53
C ALA A 200 0.59 -4.19 7.21
N SER A 201 1.63 -4.41 8.02
CA SER A 201 2.51 -3.40 8.59
C SER A 201 3.39 -2.75 7.51
N GLY A 202 3.79 -1.49 7.73
CA GLY A 202 4.72 -0.78 6.86
C GLY A 202 4.19 -0.43 5.47
N ILE A 203 2.87 -0.43 5.28
CA ILE A 203 2.19 0.03 4.05
C ILE A 203 1.84 1.51 4.17
N ALA A 204 2.06 2.28 3.10
CA ALA A 204 1.76 3.72 3.07
C ALA A 204 0.25 3.97 3.03
N SER A 205 -0.17 5.24 3.21
CA SER A 205 -1.58 5.65 3.11
C SER A 205 -2.52 4.93 4.09
N ALA A 206 -2.01 4.64 5.29
CA ALA A 206 -2.76 4.09 6.43
C ALA A 206 -3.71 2.94 6.06
N THR A 207 -4.96 2.97 6.53
CA THR A 207 -5.96 1.91 6.28
C THR A 207 -6.32 1.79 4.80
N SER A 208 -6.34 2.89 4.06
CA SER A 208 -6.65 2.90 2.62
C SER A 208 -5.59 2.15 1.81
N GLY A 209 -4.30 2.39 2.06
CA GLY A 209 -3.23 1.65 1.40
C GLY A 209 -3.20 0.17 1.79
N LYS A 210 -3.38 -0.17 3.07
CA LYS A 210 -3.49 -1.58 3.50
C LYS A 210 -4.60 -2.32 2.75
N ARG A 211 -5.78 -1.69 2.62
CA ARG A 211 -6.93 -2.25 1.90
C ARG A 211 -6.65 -2.42 0.41
N SER A 212 -6.04 -1.42 -0.23
CA SER A 212 -5.59 -1.47 -1.61
C SER A 212 -4.67 -2.68 -1.83
N ARG A 213 -3.67 -2.88 -0.96
CA ARG A 213 -2.73 -4.00 -1.05
C ARG A 213 -3.39 -5.36 -0.87
N LEU A 214 -4.25 -5.50 0.12
CA LEU A 214 -4.96 -6.75 0.35
C LEU A 214 -5.81 -7.12 -0.88
N ARG A 215 -6.38 -6.14 -1.58
CA ARG A 215 -7.10 -6.40 -2.84
C ARG A 215 -6.18 -6.81 -3.98
N GLU A 216 -5.04 -6.15 -4.14
CA GLU A 216 -4.05 -6.46 -5.17
C GLU A 216 -3.45 -7.84 -4.98
N TRP A 217 -3.23 -8.26 -3.73
CA TRP A 217 -2.74 -9.60 -3.42
C TRP A 217 -3.83 -10.67 -3.40
N GLY A 218 -5.10 -10.30 -3.62
CA GLY A 218 -6.22 -11.25 -3.63
C GLY A 218 -6.66 -11.76 -2.24
N PHE A 219 -6.29 -11.07 -1.17
CA PHE A 219 -6.66 -11.40 0.22
C PHE A 219 -7.75 -10.51 0.80
N TRP A 220 -8.36 -9.67 -0.02
CA TRP A 220 -9.54 -8.89 0.35
C TRP A 220 -10.77 -9.44 -0.35
N HIS A 221 -11.82 -9.71 0.42
CA HIS A 221 -13.13 -10.07 -0.13
C HIS A 221 -13.86 -8.81 -0.56
N ASP A 222 -14.04 -8.63 -1.86
CA ASP A 222 -14.82 -7.54 -2.42
C ASP A 222 -16.27 -7.97 -2.63
N GLU A 223 -17.20 -7.17 -2.11
CA GLU A 223 -18.62 -7.35 -2.36
C GLU A 223 -18.94 -7.19 -3.87
N PRO A 224 -19.96 -7.90 -4.41
CA PRO A 224 -20.31 -7.83 -5.83
C PRO A 224 -20.55 -6.39 -6.33
N GLY A 225 -21.05 -5.51 -5.46
CA GLY A 225 -21.28 -4.10 -5.76
C GLY A 225 -20.03 -3.33 -6.19
N ARG A 226 -18.82 -3.77 -5.80
CA ARG A 226 -17.56 -3.12 -6.21
C ARG A 226 -17.31 -3.18 -7.71
N PHE A 227 -17.79 -4.23 -8.37
CA PHE A 227 -17.69 -4.44 -9.81
C PHE A 227 -18.85 -3.79 -10.57
N THR A 228 -19.67 -3.00 -9.89
CA THR A 228 -20.70 -2.17 -10.49
C THR A 228 -20.40 -0.71 -10.23
N HIS A 229 -20.70 0.15 -11.20
CA HIS A 229 -20.54 1.58 -11.07
C HIS A 229 -21.66 2.28 -11.90
N PRO A 230 -22.27 3.38 -11.41
CA PRO A 230 -23.42 4.00 -12.08
C PRO A 230 -23.18 4.44 -13.52
N VAL A 231 -21.93 4.78 -13.85
CA VAL A 231 -21.50 5.23 -15.19
C VAL A 231 -20.79 4.08 -15.90
N GLY A 232 -19.58 3.76 -15.45
CA GLY A 232 -18.78 2.64 -15.87
C GLY A 232 -17.35 2.85 -15.36
N PHE A 233 -16.39 2.21 -16.03
CA PHE A 233 -14.97 2.29 -15.69
C PHE A 233 -14.16 2.84 -16.85
N LEU A 234 -13.19 3.69 -16.55
CA LEU A 234 -12.16 4.11 -17.50
C LEU A 234 -10.86 3.36 -17.18
N SER A 235 -10.24 2.76 -18.18
CA SER A 235 -8.90 2.16 -18.04
C SER A 235 -8.01 2.61 -19.19
N TYR A 236 -6.70 2.43 -19.05
CA TYR A 236 -5.76 2.76 -20.12
C TYR A 236 -4.50 1.91 -20.04
N ASP A 237 -3.86 1.70 -21.18
CA ASP A 237 -2.51 1.14 -21.24
C ASP A 237 -1.50 2.23 -20.89
N ASN A 238 -0.85 2.10 -19.74
CA ASN A 238 0.20 3.00 -19.32
C ASN A 238 1.45 2.79 -20.19
N HIS A 239 1.83 3.81 -20.94
CA HIS A 239 2.98 3.74 -21.83
C HIS A 239 4.22 4.35 -21.17
N VAL A 240 5.34 3.64 -21.21
CA VAL A 240 6.62 4.16 -20.74
C VAL A 240 7.67 3.98 -21.83
N PRO A 241 8.34 5.06 -22.26
CA PRO A 241 9.47 4.96 -23.18
C PRO A 241 10.55 3.99 -22.68
N LEU A 242 11.01 3.10 -23.55
CA LEU A 242 12.01 2.08 -23.20
C LEU A 242 13.33 2.72 -22.75
N GLU A 243 13.63 3.92 -23.24
CA GLU A 243 14.79 4.72 -22.86
C GLU A 243 14.79 5.05 -21.37
N LEU A 244 13.63 5.40 -20.80
CA LEU A 244 13.50 5.72 -19.37
C LEU A 244 13.63 4.47 -18.50
N ILE A 245 13.08 3.35 -18.96
CA ILE A 245 13.23 2.03 -18.31
C ILE A 245 14.71 1.62 -18.28
N ASN A 246 15.41 1.77 -19.41
CA ASN A 246 16.84 1.46 -19.52
C ASN A 246 17.69 2.42 -18.68
N GLU A 247 17.40 3.72 -18.70
CA GLU A 247 18.13 4.73 -17.90
C GLU A 247 18.11 4.33 -16.43
N VAL A 248 16.95 3.98 -15.89
CA VAL A 248 16.79 3.54 -14.50
C VAL A 248 17.48 2.21 -14.21
N ARG A 249 17.32 1.21 -15.07
CA ARG A 249 17.94 -0.12 -14.89
C ARG A 249 19.47 -0.02 -14.86
N ASP A 250 20.03 0.77 -15.76
CA ASP A 250 21.48 0.86 -15.97
C ASP A 250 22.11 1.94 -15.06
N PHE A 251 21.30 2.69 -14.31
CA PHE A 251 21.76 3.71 -13.37
C PHE A 251 22.47 3.09 -12.16
N LYS A 252 23.80 3.09 -12.20
CA LYS A 252 24.63 2.48 -11.16
C LYS A 252 24.68 3.25 -9.84
N ASN A 253 24.26 4.53 -9.82
CA ASN A 253 24.30 5.31 -8.59
C ASN A 253 23.11 4.96 -7.68
N GLN A 254 23.38 4.13 -6.69
CA GLN A 254 22.41 3.73 -5.68
C GLN A 254 22.26 4.75 -4.54
N SER A 255 23.05 5.83 -4.52
CA SER A 255 22.92 6.87 -3.50
C SER A 255 21.49 7.39 -3.42
N LYS A 256 21.08 7.76 -2.21
CA LYS A 256 19.82 8.46 -1.99
C LYS A 256 20.01 9.98 -2.13
N THR A 257 21.08 10.49 -2.73
CA THR A 257 21.21 11.93 -3.01
C THR A 257 20.19 12.41 -4.03
N LEU A 258 19.95 13.72 -4.12
CA LEU A 258 19.02 14.29 -5.11
C LEU A 258 19.37 13.85 -6.54
N GLN A 259 20.65 13.92 -6.90
CA GLN A 259 21.15 13.45 -8.19
C GLN A 259 20.92 11.94 -8.40
N GLY A 260 21.00 11.17 -7.32
CA GLY A 260 20.76 9.73 -7.34
C GLY A 260 19.31 9.37 -7.67
N VAL A 261 18.34 10.23 -7.36
CA VAL A 261 16.91 9.94 -7.55
C VAL A 261 16.33 10.53 -8.85
N LEU A 262 17.08 11.36 -9.59
CA LEU A 262 16.55 12.01 -10.80
C LEU A 262 16.02 11.02 -11.88
N PRO A 263 16.69 9.91 -12.22
CA PRO A 263 16.16 8.96 -13.19
C PRO A 263 14.81 8.36 -12.78
N HIS A 264 14.62 8.14 -11.47
CA HIS A 264 13.33 7.69 -10.93
C HIS A 264 12.23 8.70 -11.20
N PHE A 265 12.49 10.00 -10.96
CA PHE A 265 11.48 11.04 -11.18
C PHE A 265 11.19 11.27 -12.66
N LYS A 266 12.18 11.19 -13.56
CA LYS A 266 11.94 11.24 -15.01
C LYS A 266 10.99 10.12 -15.45
N LEU A 267 11.24 8.89 -14.99
CA LEU A 267 10.39 7.73 -15.25
C LEU A 267 8.98 7.93 -14.69
N MET A 268 8.86 8.43 -13.46
CA MET A 268 7.56 8.63 -12.82
C MET A 268 6.75 9.73 -13.48
N ASN A 269 7.35 10.89 -13.73
CA ASN A 269 6.72 12.07 -14.31
C ASN A 269 5.98 11.73 -15.62
N GLU A 270 6.58 10.94 -16.50
CA GLU A 270 5.93 10.54 -17.75
C GLU A 270 4.64 9.74 -17.57
N GLN A 271 4.58 8.92 -16.51
CA GLN A 271 3.39 8.16 -16.16
C GLN A 271 2.34 9.03 -15.45
N LEU A 272 2.78 10.03 -14.67
CA LEU A 272 1.91 10.95 -13.96
C LEU A 272 1.11 11.84 -14.91
N SER A 273 1.69 12.26 -16.04
CA SER A 273 0.95 13.02 -17.07
C SER A 273 -0.19 12.19 -17.67
N GLN A 274 0.03 10.90 -17.92
CA GLN A 274 -1.01 9.99 -18.39
C GLN A 274 -2.10 9.76 -17.33
N LEU A 275 -1.69 9.55 -16.08
CA LEU A 275 -2.61 9.37 -14.95
C LEU A 275 -3.49 10.60 -14.73
N ARG A 276 -2.92 11.81 -14.79
CA ARG A 276 -3.68 13.06 -14.74
C ARG A 276 -4.77 13.07 -15.79
N VAL A 277 -4.42 12.80 -17.05
CA VAL A 277 -5.39 12.83 -18.15
C VAL A 277 -6.45 11.74 -17.98
N ALA A 278 -6.10 10.57 -17.47
CA ALA A 278 -7.06 9.50 -17.17
C ALA A 278 -8.08 9.89 -16.09
N LEU A 279 -7.62 10.49 -15.00
CA LEU A 279 -8.50 10.95 -13.91
C LEU A 279 -9.44 12.07 -14.39
N VAL A 280 -8.92 13.02 -15.17
CA VAL A 280 -9.72 14.08 -15.80
C VAL A 280 -10.75 13.49 -16.76
N ALA A 281 -10.33 12.60 -17.67
CA ALA A 281 -11.22 11.96 -18.64
C ALA A 281 -12.34 11.19 -17.93
N ALA A 282 -12.03 10.44 -16.87
CA ALA A 282 -12.99 9.67 -16.12
C ALA A 282 -14.06 10.58 -15.50
N LYS A 283 -13.63 11.72 -14.93
CA LYS A 283 -14.54 12.73 -14.38
C LYS A 283 -15.43 13.35 -15.46
N GLU A 284 -14.86 13.71 -16.59
CA GLU A 284 -15.55 14.40 -17.69
C GLU A 284 -16.52 13.51 -18.45
N LEU A 285 -16.25 12.22 -18.54
CA LEU A 285 -17.13 11.24 -19.19
C LEU A 285 -18.29 10.77 -18.28
N GLY A 286 -18.83 11.69 -17.49
CA GLY A 286 -19.98 11.45 -16.61
C GLY A 286 -19.61 11.04 -15.19
N GLY A 287 -18.32 11.02 -14.83
CA GLY A 287 -17.84 10.61 -13.51
C GLY A 287 -17.64 9.10 -13.39
N ALA A 288 -17.08 8.46 -14.42
CA ALA A 288 -16.69 7.05 -14.36
C ALA A 288 -15.58 6.81 -13.33
N ALA A 289 -15.45 5.56 -12.85
CA ALA A 289 -14.35 5.21 -11.96
C ALA A 289 -13.08 4.91 -12.77
N ALA A 290 -11.96 5.55 -12.42
CA ALA A 290 -10.68 5.33 -13.08
C ALA A 290 -9.98 4.08 -12.51
N VAL A 291 -9.61 3.14 -13.37
CA VAL A 291 -8.72 2.03 -13.02
C VAL A 291 -7.29 2.55 -13.07
N LEU A 292 -6.62 2.56 -11.91
CA LEU A 292 -5.24 3.04 -11.79
C LEU A 292 -4.30 2.13 -12.61
N PRO A 293 -3.20 2.66 -13.20
CA PRO A 293 -2.26 1.86 -13.97
C PRO A 293 -1.31 1.05 -13.09
N HIS A 294 -0.63 0.08 -13.69
CA HIS A 294 0.68 -0.38 -13.21
C HIS A 294 1.70 0.74 -13.40
N LEU A 295 2.31 1.21 -12.31
CA LEU A 295 3.35 2.24 -12.36
C LEU A 295 4.75 1.63 -12.22
N TRP A 296 5.67 2.01 -13.09
CA TRP A 296 7.08 1.61 -13.02
C TRP A 296 7.87 2.55 -12.12
N LEU A 297 8.57 2.01 -11.14
CA LEU A 297 9.45 2.76 -10.23
C LEU A 297 10.90 2.34 -10.40
N GLY A 298 11.78 3.34 -10.39
CA GLY A 298 13.23 3.12 -10.44
C GLY A 298 13.96 3.05 -9.11
N LYS A 299 13.22 3.29 -8.01
CA LYS A 299 13.73 3.23 -6.64
C LYS A 299 12.58 2.88 -5.72
N GLN A 300 12.88 2.13 -4.67
CA GLN A 300 11.92 1.78 -3.64
C GLN A 300 11.62 3.00 -2.75
N ASN A 301 10.33 3.18 -2.43
CA ASN A 301 9.89 4.10 -1.39
C ASN A 301 10.11 3.46 -0.01
N ASP A 302 10.73 4.19 0.90
CA ASP A 302 11.09 3.71 2.24
C ASP A 302 10.35 4.53 3.31
N ILE A 303 9.30 3.94 3.89
CA ILE A 303 8.41 4.66 4.82
C ILE A 303 9.05 4.80 6.22
N TRP A 304 10.20 4.15 6.48
CA TRP A 304 10.84 4.08 7.80
C TRP A 304 12.35 4.37 7.79
N PRO A 305 12.78 5.57 7.38
CA PRO A 305 14.19 5.96 7.46
C PRO A 305 14.60 6.18 8.92
N GLY A 306 15.23 5.19 9.56
CA GLY A 306 15.72 5.40 10.93
C GLY A 306 16.43 4.24 11.60
N ASP A 307 15.87 3.02 11.58
CA ASP A 307 16.31 2.00 12.56
C ASP A 307 17.29 0.95 12.00
N GLY A 308 18.18 1.34 11.08
CA GLY A 308 19.18 0.40 10.56
C GLY A 308 18.60 -0.68 9.63
N TYR A 309 17.40 -0.46 9.10
CA TYR A 309 16.75 -1.30 8.06
C TYR A 309 17.47 -1.26 6.71
N PHE A 310 18.54 -0.46 6.56
CA PHE A 310 19.30 -0.32 5.33
C PHE A 310 20.11 -1.59 5.02
N ARG A 311 19.46 -2.53 4.35
CA ARG A 311 20.13 -3.42 3.39
C ARG A 311 19.57 -3.15 2.01
N GLU A 312 20.40 -3.38 1.01
CA GLU A 312 20.07 -3.15 -0.41
C GLU A 312 18.70 -3.76 -0.75
N SER A 313 17.84 -2.96 -1.38
CA SER A 313 16.55 -3.41 -1.91
C SER A 313 16.76 -4.62 -2.81
N ARG A 314 15.96 -5.69 -2.62
CA ARG A 314 16.02 -6.87 -3.48
C ARG A 314 15.25 -6.74 -4.79
N PHE A 315 14.46 -5.68 -4.95
CA PHE A 315 13.79 -5.44 -6.23
C PHE A 315 14.82 -5.28 -7.35
N GLN A 316 14.63 -6.07 -8.41
CA GLN A 316 15.27 -5.78 -9.69
C GLN A 316 14.64 -4.49 -10.22
N MET A 317 15.47 -3.47 -10.43
CA MET A 317 15.00 -2.17 -10.92
C MET A 317 14.94 -2.18 -12.45
N PRO A 318 13.90 -1.57 -13.05
CA PRO A 318 12.70 -1.04 -12.40
C PRO A 318 11.70 -2.16 -12.02
N PHE A 319 10.82 -1.84 -11.08
CA PHE A 319 9.73 -2.74 -10.66
C PHE A 319 8.37 -2.03 -10.77
N THR A 320 7.30 -2.80 -10.91
CA THR A 320 5.93 -2.27 -10.85
C THR A 320 5.55 -2.02 -9.39
N ALA A 321 5.24 -0.77 -9.04
CA ALA A 321 4.76 -0.43 -7.72
C ALA A 321 3.25 -0.25 -7.70
N PRO A 322 2.65 -0.60 -6.56
CA PRO A 322 1.25 -0.34 -6.27
C PRO A 322 0.99 1.12 -5.90
N ALA A 323 -0.29 1.49 -5.87
CA ALA A 323 -0.70 2.89 -5.83
C ALA A 323 -0.27 3.64 -4.56
N ASP A 324 -0.22 2.98 -3.40
CA ASP A 324 0.19 3.61 -2.12
C ASP A 324 1.63 4.14 -2.12
N TYR A 325 2.48 3.71 -3.07
CA TYR A 325 3.85 4.22 -3.17
C TYR A 325 3.93 5.62 -3.75
N THR A 326 2.96 5.97 -4.59
CA THR A 326 2.98 7.20 -5.39
C THR A 326 1.78 8.09 -5.06
N MET A 327 0.70 7.53 -4.51
CA MET A 327 -0.56 8.21 -4.24
C MET A 327 -0.89 8.20 -2.75
N ASP A 328 -1.50 9.30 -2.31
CA ASP A 328 -2.07 9.46 -0.99
C ASP A 328 -3.49 8.89 -0.99
N LEU A 329 -3.59 7.57 -0.84
CA LEU A 329 -4.87 6.86 -0.94
C LEU A 329 -5.83 7.19 0.21
N GLU A 330 -5.32 7.66 1.34
CA GLU A 330 -6.16 8.15 2.44
C GLU A 330 -6.87 9.44 2.01
N TRP A 331 -6.14 10.37 1.41
CA TRP A 331 -6.71 11.59 0.86
C TRP A 331 -7.66 11.32 -0.31
N MET A 332 -7.29 10.42 -1.22
CA MET A 332 -8.15 10.04 -2.35
C MET A 332 -9.44 9.36 -1.89
N ASP A 333 -9.39 8.44 -0.93
CA ASP A 333 -10.61 7.80 -0.37
C ASP A 333 -11.53 8.82 0.31
N HIS A 334 -10.99 9.92 0.83
CA HIS A 334 -11.78 11.00 1.41
C HIS A 334 -12.45 11.87 0.34
N GLU A 335 -11.69 12.33 -0.65
CA GLU A 335 -12.14 13.32 -1.65
C GLU A 335 -12.93 12.70 -2.81
N ILE A 336 -12.55 11.50 -3.23
CA ILE A 336 -13.10 10.82 -4.41
C ILE A 336 -13.46 9.35 -4.10
N PRO A 337 -14.27 9.10 -3.05
CA PRO A 337 -14.68 7.75 -2.71
C PRO A 337 -15.37 7.11 -3.91
N ASP A 338 -14.96 5.88 -4.23
CA ASP A 338 -15.51 5.08 -5.33
C ASP A 338 -15.22 5.59 -6.76
N GLU A 339 -14.54 6.73 -6.95
CA GLU A 339 -14.15 7.24 -8.29
C GLU A 339 -12.88 6.57 -8.85
N TYR A 340 -12.27 5.61 -8.14
CA TYR A 340 -11.10 4.87 -8.63
C TYR A 340 -11.07 3.39 -8.22
N ARG A 341 -10.21 2.60 -8.88
CA ARG A 341 -9.94 1.18 -8.61
C ARG A 341 -8.45 0.88 -8.70
N GLU A 342 -7.98 -0.09 -7.92
CA GLU A 342 -6.59 -0.55 -7.95
C GLU A 342 -6.25 -1.16 -9.33
N PHE A 343 -4.97 -1.19 -9.71
CA PHE A 343 -4.55 -1.69 -11.03
C PHE A 343 -4.99 -3.13 -11.32
N SER A 344 -5.04 -3.95 -10.27
CA SER A 344 -5.40 -5.37 -10.33
C SER A 344 -6.91 -5.59 -10.49
N PHE A 345 -7.73 -4.53 -10.39
CA PHE A 345 -9.19 -4.65 -10.36
C PHE A 345 -9.76 -5.41 -11.56
N LEU A 346 -9.27 -5.11 -12.77
CA LEU A 346 -9.73 -5.78 -13.99
C LEU A 346 -9.10 -7.17 -14.20
N GLU A 347 -8.07 -7.53 -13.42
CA GLU A 347 -7.43 -8.85 -13.45
C GLU A 347 -8.21 -9.88 -12.63
N LYS A 348 -9.15 -9.41 -11.78
CA LYS A 348 -9.96 -10.27 -10.93
C LYS A 348 -10.99 -11.07 -11.76
N PRO A 349 -11.25 -12.35 -11.43
CA PRO A 349 -12.25 -13.16 -12.13
C PRO A 349 -13.63 -12.50 -12.22
N GLU A 350 -14.04 -11.78 -11.19
CA GLU A 350 -15.31 -11.05 -11.09
C GLU A 350 -15.43 -9.90 -12.12
N ALA A 351 -14.30 -9.41 -12.66
CA ALA A 351 -14.29 -8.38 -13.70
C ALA A 351 -14.53 -8.94 -15.12
N THR A 352 -14.60 -10.27 -15.30
CA THR A 352 -14.82 -10.91 -16.63
C THR A 352 -16.03 -10.34 -17.38
N PRO A 353 -17.22 -10.13 -16.75
CA PRO A 353 -18.36 -9.53 -17.44
C PRO A 353 -18.13 -8.07 -17.85
N LEU A 354 -17.29 -7.32 -17.12
CA LEU A 354 -16.94 -5.95 -17.46
C LEU A 354 -16.04 -5.92 -18.70
N LEU A 355 -15.05 -6.81 -18.76
CA LEU A 355 -14.14 -6.95 -19.89
C LEU A 355 -14.87 -7.35 -21.18
N ALA A 356 -15.93 -8.15 -21.07
CA ALA A 356 -16.81 -8.49 -22.20
C ALA A 356 -17.66 -7.32 -22.70
N SER A 357 -17.75 -6.22 -21.94
CA SER A 357 -18.49 -4.99 -22.28
C SER A 357 -17.54 -3.80 -22.35
N ARG A 358 -16.49 -3.93 -23.17
CA ARG A 358 -15.42 -2.93 -23.33
C ARG A 358 -15.41 -2.35 -24.74
N VAL A 359 -15.29 -1.03 -24.82
CA VAL A 359 -14.93 -0.30 -26.06
C VAL A 359 -13.49 0.20 -25.95
N VAL A 360 -12.74 0.13 -27.04
CA VAL A 360 -11.33 0.53 -27.11
C VAL A 360 -11.19 1.86 -27.83
N ILE A 361 -10.53 2.83 -27.21
CA ILE A 361 -10.23 4.14 -27.74
C ILE A 361 -8.77 4.18 -28.19
N VAL A 362 -8.55 4.45 -29.46
CA VAL A 362 -7.21 4.60 -30.05
C VAL A 362 -6.95 6.07 -30.33
N ILE A 363 -5.93 6.65 -29.70
CA ILE A 363 -5.53 8.03 -29.94
C ILE A 363 -4.66 8.11 -31.21
N CYS A 364 -5.21 8.74 -32.24
CA CYS A 364 -4.59 8.83 -33.55
C CYS A 364 -3.29 9.64 -33.57
N GLN A 365 -2.42 9.32 -34.53
CA GLN A 365 -1.28 10.15 -34.91
C GLN A 365 -1.75 11.19 -35.94
N ALA A 366 -1.63 12.47 -35.60
CA ALA A 366 -2.27 13.59 -36.30
C ALA A 366 -1.98 13.66 -37.82
N GLU A 367 -0.84 13.12 -38.25
CA GLU A 367 -0.36 13.20 -39.64
C GLU A 367 -0.40 11.84 -40.38
N ALA A 368 -0.56 10.73 -39.65
CA ALA A 368 -0.44 9.38 -40.20
C ALA A 368 -1.79 8.64 -40.28
N ASP A 369 -2.78 9.05 -39.48
CA ASP A 369 -4.05 8.35 -39.37
C ASP A 369 -5.19 9.10 -40.07
N ALA A 370 -5.75 8.47 -41.11
CA ALA A 370 -7.03 8.87 -41.69
C ALA A 370 -8.21 8.37 -40.84
N ASP A 371 -9.38 8.99 -40.98
CA ASP A 371 -10.65 8.57 -40.37
C ASP A 371 -10.63 8.49 -38.83
N CYS A 372 -10.31 9.62 -38.21
CA CYS A 372 -10.33 9.80 -36.76
C CYS A 372 -11.38 10.84 -36.35
N GLU A 373 -12.13 10.52 -35.31
CA GLU A 373 -13.20 11.34 -34.77
C GLU A 373 -12.66 12.67 -34.24
N GLU A 374 -13.26 13.77 -34.70
CA GLU A 374 -12.91 15.13 -34.27
C GLU A 374 -13.50 15.49 -32.90
N GLY A 375 -14.56 14.78 -32.49
CA GLY A 375 -15.37 15.11 -31.32
C GLY A 375 -16.39 16.22 -31.56
N GLU A 376 -16.80 16.44 -32.81
CA GLU A 376 -17.91 17.33 -33.16
C GLU A 376 -19.28 16.63 -33.13
N ALA A 377 -19.28 15.30 -33.11
CA ALA A 377 -20.45 14.44 -32.99
C ALA A 377 -20.12 13.20 -32.12
N PRO A 378 -21.14 12.47 -31.64
CA PRO A 378 -20.95 11.17 -30.99
C PRO A 378 -20.18 10.20 -31.89
N ALA A 379 -19.06 9.68 -31.39
CA ALA A 379 -18.24 8.71 -32.11
C ALA A 379 -18.98 7.37 -32.24
N ILE A 380 -18.95 6.74 -33.42
CA ILE A 380 -19.60 5.44 -33.61
C ILE A 380 -18.53 4.35 -33.53
N PRO A 381 -18.62 3.42 -32.55
CA PRO A 381 -17.72 2.27 -32.51
C PRO A 381 -17.76 1.47 -33.82
N LYS A 382 -16.60 1.03 -34.28
CA LYS A 382 -16.46 0.10 -35.41
C LYS A 382 -16.90 -1.31 -35.03
N GLU A 383 -16.94 -2.22 -36.00
CA GLU A 383 -17.37 -3.62 -35.79
C GLU A 383 -16.54 -4.38 -34.74
N ASP A 384 -15.31 -3.95 -34.47
CA ASP A 384 -14.39 -4.50 -33.48
C ASP A 384 -14.44 -3.76 -32.12
N ASP A 385 -15.50 -2.98 -31.86
CA ASP A 385 -15.67 -2.15 -30.67
C ASP A 385 -14.52 -1.13 -30.48
N THR A 386 -13.97 -0.60 -31.58
CA THR A 386 -12.94 0.44 -31.54
C THR A 386 -13.47 1.82 -31.95
N VAL A 387 -12.96 2.86 -31.29
CA VAL A 387 -13.15 4.27 -31.65
C VAL A 387 -11.79 4.91 -31.82
N ARG A 388 -11.56 5.55 -32.97
CA ARG A 388 -10.31 6.28 -33.26
C ARG A 388 -10.53 7.76 -33.02
N LEU A 389 -9.88 8.33 -32.01
CA LEU A 389 -10.07 9.73 -31.61
C LEU A 389 -8.84 10.55 -32.02
N LYS A 390 -9.05 11.75 -32.57
CA LYS A 390 -7.94 12.68 -32.80
C LYS A 390 -7.30 13.10 -31.47
N PRO A 391 -5.97 13.33 -31.44
CA PRO A 391 -5.29 13.76 -30.22
C PRO A 391 -5.69 15.18 -29.82
N ASN A 392 -5.38 15.54 -28.57
CA ASN A 392 -5.51 16.86 -27.96
C ASN A 392 -6.93 17.43 -28.06
N ARG A 393 -7.95 16.60 -27.79
CA ARG A 393 -9.34 17.10 -27.74
C ARG A 393 -9.52 18.01 -26.54
N ASN A 394 -10.30 19.08 -26.70
CA ASN A 394 -10.78 19.81 -25.54
C ASN A 394 -11.87 18.99 -24.81
N LEU A 395 -12.23 19.40 -23.59
CA LEU A 395 -13.21 18.67 -22.78
C LEU A 395 -14.58 18.56 -23.45
N TYR A 396 -15.01 19.59 -24.18
CA TYR A 396 -16.28 19.55 -24.93
C TYR A 396 -16.26 18.49 -26.03
N GLN A 397 -15.18 18.43 -26.82
CA GLN A 397 -15.01 17.45 -27.89
C GLN A 397 -14.93 16.03 -27.35
N LEU A 398 -14.20 15.82 -26.25
CA LEU A 398 -14.10 14.52 -25.58
C LEU A 398 -15.48 14.03 -25.13
N ARG A 399 -16.24 14.86 -24.41
CA ARG A 399 -17.60 14.51 -23.94
C ARG A 399 -18.52 14.21 -25.10
N THR A 400 -18.49 15.05 -26.14
CA THR A 400 -19.31 14.89 -27.33
C THR A 400 -19.03 13.55 -28.01
N ALA A 401 -17.75 13.21 -28.19
CA ALA A 401 -17.34 11.94 -28.78
C ALA A 401 -17.74 10.73 -27.93
N LEU A 402 -17.41 10.74 -26.62
CA LEU A 402 -17.29 9.48 -25.85
C LEU A 402 -18.33 9.29 -24.75
N SER A 403 -19.00 10.34 -24.22
CA SER A 403 -19.87 10.19 -23.04
C SER A 403 -21.04 9.21 -23.28
N HIS A 404 -21.51 9.09 -24.52
CA HIS A 404 -22.61 8.20 -24.86
C HIS A 404 -22.22 6.71 -24.82
N LEU A 405 -20.93 6.37 -24.88
CA LEU A 405 -20.45 4.99 -24.93
C LEU A 405 -20.83 4.19 -23.68
N TYR A 406 -20.89 4.83 -22.50
CA TYR A 406 -21.31 4.18 -21.26
C TYR A 406 -22.77 3.70 -21.24
N LYS A 407 -23.58 4.07 -22.25
CA LYS A 407 -24.92 3.49 -22.43
C LYS A 407 -24.86 2.03 -22.89
N SER A 408 -23.82 1.66 -23.63
CA SER A 408 -23.67 0.33 -24.25
C SER A 408 -22.51 -0.47 -23.66
N TYR A 409 -21.49 0.22 -23.14
CA TYR A 409 -20.27 -0.40 -22.61
C TYR A 409 -20.10 -0.10 -21.12
N LYS A 410 -19.52 -1.06 -20.40
CA LYS A 410 -19.12 -0.89 -18.99
C LYS A 410 -17.71 -0.35 -18.85
N ILE A 411 -16.86 -0.57 -19.85
CA ILE A 411 -15.48 -0.08 -19.85
C ILE A 411 -15.21 0.75 -21.10
N VAL A 412 -14.66 1.95 -20.91
CA VAL A 412 -13.97 2.72 -21.96
C VAL A 412 -12.47 2.59 -21.72
N HIS A 413 -11.77 1.92 -22.63
CA HIS A 413 -10.35 1.61 -22.48
C HIS A 413 -9.50 2.38 -23.49
N PHE A 414 -8.53 3.16 -23.04
CA PHE A 414 -7.60 3.89 -23.92
C PHE A 414 -6.36 3.06 -24.21
N GLN A 415 -6.15 2.73 -25.49
CA GLN A 415 -5.00 1.97 -25.97
C GLN A 415 -3.78 2.89 -26.13
N GLY A 416 -3.16 3.24 -25.02
CA GLY A 416 -1.95 4.07 -24.95
C GLY A 416 -2.14 5.54 -25.32
N ARG A 417 -1.04 6.30 -25.26
CA ARG A 417 -0.97 7.74 -25.59
C ARG A 417 -2.00 8.59 -24.82
N MET A 418 -2.26 8.20 -23.57
CA MET A 418 -3.30 8.83 -22.75
C MET A 418 -2.99 10.30 -22.50
N GLU A 419 -1.71 10.67 -22.40
CA GLU A 419 -1.23 12.04 -22.27
C GLU A 419 -1.62 12.94 -23.45
N LYS A 420 -1.98 12.36 -24.60
CA LYS A 420 -2.41 13.06 -25.81
C LYS A 420 -3.92 13.00 -26.05
N ALA A 421 -4.70 12.39 -25.15
CA ALA A 421 -6.15 12.32 -25.34
C ALA A 421 -6.81 13.69 -25.21
N ILE A 422 -6.37 14.49 -24.23
CA ILE A 422 -7.02 15.74 -23.82
C ILE A 422 -6.01 16.89 -23.76
N HIS A 423 -6.45 18.08 -24.16
CA HIS A 423 -5.80 19.34 -23.84
C HIS A 423 -6.70 20.20 -22.95
N LEU A 424 -6.17 20.67 -21.82
CA LEU A 424 -6.87 21.54 -20.88
C LEU A 424 -6.53 23.00 -21.14
N ASN A 425 -7.55 23.86 -21.17
CA ASN A 425 -7.32 25.31 -21.18
C ASN A 425 -6.88 25.80 -19.78
N PRO A 426 -6.33 27.02 -19.63
CA PRO A 426 -5.82 27.50 -18.34
C PRO A 426 -6.82 27.48 -17.18
N VAL A 427 -8.11 27.72 -17.44
CA VAL A 427 -9.17 27.70 -16.42
C VAL A 427 -9.43 26.26 -15.97
N GLU A 428 -9.54 25.33 -16.91
CA GLU A 428 -9.74 23.91 -16.61
C GLU A 428 -8.52 23.32 -15.88
N THR A 429 -7.31 23.70 -16.30
CA THR A 429 -6.06 23.33 -15.63
C THR A 429 -6.04 23.79 -14.17
N ALA A 430 -6.39 25.05 -13.89
CA ALA A 430 -6.44 25.56 -12.52
C ALA A 430 -7.47 24.81 -11.66
N PHE A 431 -8.66 24.55 -12.21
CA PHE A 431 -9.71 23.79 -11.53
C PHE A 431 -9.25 22.37 -11.15
N TYR A 432 -8.64 21.64 -12.09
CA TYR A 432 -8.15 20.29 -11.82
C TYR A 432 -6.90 20.27 -10.93
N ASN A 433 -6.02 21.26 -11.06
CA ASN A 433 -4.86 21.40 -10.18
C ASN A 433 -5.29 21.60 -8.72
N GLU A 434 -6.27 22.49 -8.45
CA GLU A 434 -6.79 22.70 -7.10
C GLU A 434 -7.35 21.41 -6.48
N ARG A 435 -8.10 20.63 -7.27
CA ARG A 435 -8.73 19.37 -6.84
C ARG A 435 -7.70 18.26 -6.60
N MET A 436 -6.67 18.16 -7.44
CA MET A 436 -5.83 16.96 -7.53
C MET A 436 -4.43 17.12 -6.92
N ARG A 437 -3.98 18.35 -6.61
CA ARG A 437 -2.64 18.61 -6.02
C ARG A 437 -2.37 17.89 -4.69
N GLY A 438 -3.42 17.43 -3.99
CA GLY A 438 -3.30 16.67 -2.74
C GLY A 438 -3.26 15.15 -2.90
N TRP A 439 -3.48 14.61 -4.10
CA TRP A 439 -3.68 13.16 -4.29
C TRP A 439 -2.39 12.35 -4.36
N MET A 440 -1.26 13.02 -4.51
CA MET A 440 0.03 12.38 -4.68
C MET A 440 0.76 12.21 -3.34
N GLY A 441 1.33 11.02 -3.17
CA GLY A 441 2.13 10.65 -2.02
C GLY A 441 3.54 11.22 -2.08
N ALA A 442 4.34 10.81 -1.11
CA ALA A 442 5.69 11.32 -0.92
C ALA A 442 6.72 10.19 -1.12
N PHE A 443 7.75 10.49 -1.89
CA PHE A 443 8.91 9.63 -2.08
C PHE A 443 9.92 9.86 -0.97
N CYS A 444 10.32 8.77 -0.32
CA CYS A 444 11.39 8.74 0.64
C CYS A 444 12.52 7.80 0.19
N CYS A 445 13.79 8.12 0.38
CA CYS A 445 14.31 9.28 1.11
C CYS A 445 15.47 9.89 0.32
N VAL A 446 15.63 11.21 0.41
CA VAL A 446 16.80 11.89 -0.13
C VAL A 446 17.79 12.19 1.00
N GLU A 447 19.07 11.90 0.79
CA GLU A 447 20.17 12.19 1.72
C GLU A 447 20.34 13.73 1.88
N GLU A 448 20.93 14.16 3.00
CA GLU A 448 21.26 15.56 3.37
C GLU A 448 20.14 16.42 3.99
N LYS A 449 18.86 16.16 3.70
CA LYS A 449 17.73 16.75 4.44
C LYS A 449 16.61 15.72 4.57
N PRO A 450 16.19 15.32 5.80
CA PRO A 450 14.97 14.54 5.97
C PRO A 450 13.80 15.35 5.42
N GLY A 451 13.35 14.98 4.23
CA GLY A 451 12.27 15.63 3.49
C GLY A 451 11.80 14.67 2.42
N HIS A 452 10.49 14.49 2.32
CA HIS A 452 9.92 13.68 1.25
C HIS A 452 9.83 14.53 -0.01
N ILE A 453 10.22 13.97 -1.16
CA ILE A 453 9.90 14.61 -2.45
C ILE A 453 8.48 14.18 -2.80
N PHE A 454 7.56 15.13 -2.88
CA PHE A 454 6.17 14.83 -3.25
C PHE A 454 6.06 14.69 -4.76
N TYR A 455 5.38 13.64 -5.22
CA TYR A 455 5.06 13.52 -6.64
C TYR A 455 4.05 14.60 -7.03
N ASP A 456 4.07 15.03 -8.30
CA ASP A 456 3.17 16.06 -8.79
C ASP A 456 2.50 15.62 -10.10
N LEU A 457 1.16 15.57 -10.11
CA LEU A 457 0.37 15.27 -11.31
C LEU A 457 0.47 16.38 -12.37
N PHE A 458 0.86 17.60 -11.98
CA PHE A 458 0.95 18.79 -12.82
C PHE A 458 2.41 19.20 -13.10
N TRP A 459 3.36 18.28 -12.91
CA TRP A 459 4.79 18.55 -13.02
C TRP A 459 5.22 19.22 -14.35
N ASP A 460 4.53 18.93 -15.46
CA ASP A 460 4.79 19.46 -16.81
C ASP A 460 3.97 20.72 -17.16
N VAL A 461 3.24 21.30 -16.20
CA VAL A 461 2.35 22.45 -16.41
C VAL A 461 2.89 23.71 -15.74
N PRO A 462 3.54 24.64 -16.46
CA PRO A 462 4.00 25.88 -15.87
C PRO A 462 2.87 26.71 -15.26
N GLY A 463 3.13 27.31 -14.10
CA GLY A 463 2.19 28.14 -13.35
C GLY A 463 1.20 27.38 -12.46
N HIS A 464 1.28 26.05 -12.36
CA HIS A 464 0.44 25.27 -11.44
C HIS A 464 0.82 25.53 -9.98
N ILE A 465 -0.12 25.24 -9.07
CA ILE A 465 0.09 25.33 -7.63
C ILE A 465 0.36 23.92 -7.09
N ASN A 466 1.50 23.74 -6.42
CA ASN A 466 1.87 22.45 -5.82
C ASN A 466 1.06 22.17 -4.54
N ARG A 467 1.29 21.01 -3.92
CA ARG A 467 0.63 20.60 -2.67
C ARG A 467 0.85 21.57 -1.49
N PHE A 468 1.91 22.38 -1.52
CA PHE A 468 2.28 23.33 -0.48
C PHE A 468 1.75 24.76 -0.72
N ASN A 469 0.87 24.93 -1.71
CA ASN A 469 0.35 26.23 -2.14
C ASN A 469 1.41 27.16 -2.75
N GLU A 470 2.45 26.61 -3.36
CA GLU A 470 3.49 27.37 -4.06
C GLU A 470 3.30 27.29 -5.57
N VAL A 471 3.43 28.44 -6.24
CA VAL A 471 3.37 28.52 -7.70
C VAL A 471 4.67 27.97 -8.30
N GLN A 472 4.54 27.03 -9.23
CA GLN A 472 5.67 26.45 -9.97
C GLN A 472 5.78 27.13 -11.34
N GLU A 473 6.68 28.12 -11.46
CA GLU A 473 6.85 28.93 -12.69
C GLU A 473 7.39 28.14 -13.91
N GLY A 474 7.93 26.95 -13.70
CA GLY A 474 8.48 26.08 -14.76
C GLY A 474 8.09 24.61 -14.55
N PRO A 475 8.59 23.69 -15.39
CA PRO A 475 8.42 22.27 -15.13
C PRO A 475 8.96 21.95 -13.73
N TRP A 476 8.15 21.28 -12.93
CA TRP A 476 8.49 20.90 -11.57
C TRP A 476 9.76 20.03 -11.60
N GLU A 477 10.68 20.35 -10.69
CA GLU A 477 11.89 19.56 -10.47
C GLU A 477 11.81 18.89 -9.10
N PRO A 478 12.35 17.66 -8.95
CA PRO A 478 12.41 16.99 -7.67
C PRO A 478 13.14 17.87 -6.65
N LYS A 479 12.42 18.31 -5.63
CA LYS A 479 12.96 19.11 -4.52
C LYS A 479 12.48 18.49 -3.22
N PRO A 480 13.36 18.31 -2.22
CA PRO A 480 12.92 17.93 -0.88
C PRO A 480 11.84 18.91 -0.41
N GLY A 481 10.76 18.38 0.16
CA GLY A 481 9.73 19.20 0.80
C GLY A 481 10.30 20.10 1.91
N PRO A 482 9.51 21.10 2.34
CA PRO A 482 9.90 22.05 3.39
C PRO A 482 10.27 21.40 4.73
#